data_AF-A0A367LU15-F1
#
_entry.id   AF-A0A367LU15-F1
#
_cell.length_a   1.000
_cell.length_b   1.000
_cell.length_c   1.000
_cell.angle_alpha   90.00
_cell.angle_beta   90.00
_cell.angle_gamma   90.00
#
_symmetry.space_group_name_H-M   'P 1'
#
loop_
_entity.id
_entity.type
_entity.pdbx_description
1 polymer ?
#
loop_
_entity_poly.entity_id
_entity_poly.type
_entity_poly.pdbx_seq_one_letter_code
_entity_poly.pdbx_strand_id
1 'polypeptide(L)'
;VRLLRTAAEKTADDAGWSHLSQVGEFIRNNSSFSAINYGYRTLGDLIRTSELFVIDMRHGGTAMFIKNPRKPAAATHHQHESSTS
;
A
#
# COMPACT_ATOMS: atom_id res chain seq x y z
N VAL A 1 -0.26 1.95 -11.63
CA VAL A 1 0.46 1.51 -10.40
C VAL A 1 -0.50 0.87 -9.40
N ARG A 2 -1.09 -0.30 -9.74
CA ARG A 2 -2.15 -0.95 -8.95
C ARG A 2 -1.59 -1.90 -7.89
N LEU A 3 -0.56 -2.67 -8.23
CA LEU A 3 0.05 -3.69 -7.36
C LEU A 3 0.52 -3.13 -6.01
N LEU A 4 1.35 -2.07 -6.00
CA LEU A 4 1.89 -1.48 -4.76
C LEU A 4 0.77 -0.97 -3.84
N ARG A 5 -0.26 -0.36 -4.42
CA ARG A 5 -1.40 0.18 -3.65
C ARG A 5 -2.25 -0.94 -3.06
N THR A 6 -2.56 -1.97 -3.85
CA THR A 6 -3.27 -3.17 -3.37
C THR A 6 -2.47 -3.88 -2.27
N ALA A 7 -1.16 -4.03 -2.43
CA ALA A 7 -0.31 -4.64 -1.42
C ALA A 7 -0.31 -3.85 -0.10
N ALA A 8 -0.19 -2.52 -0.17
CA ALA A 8 -0.31 -1.65 1.00
C ALA A 8 -1.69 -1.82 1.67
N GLU A 9 -2.78 -1.71 0.91
CA GLU A 9 -4.15 -1.85 1.43
C GLU A 9 -4.40 -3.22 2.09
N LYS A 10 -3.88 -4.31 1.52
CA LYS A 10 -4.05 -5.67 2.06
C LYS A 10 -3.19 -5.98 3.28
N THR A 11 -2.18 -5.17 3.55
CA THR A 11 -1.25 -5.34 4.68
C THR A 11 -1.32 -4.19 5.68
N ALA A 12 -2.30 -3.31 5.51
CA ALA A 12 -2.52 -2.19 6.41
C ALA A 12 -3.13 -2.67 7.73
N ASP A 13 -2.66 -2.07 8.83
CA ASP A 13 -3.29 -2.17 10.14
C ASP A 13 -4.59 -1.33 10.22
N ASP A 14 -5.25 -1.34 11.38
CA ASP A 14 -6.48 -0.59 11.63
C ASP A 14 -6.30 0.93 11.49
N ALA A 15 -5.07 1.43 11.64
CA ALA A 15 -4.72 2.84 11.43
C ALA A 15 -4.39 3.16 9.96
N GLY A 16 -4.43 2.16 9.08
CA GLY A 16 -4.16 2.27 7.65
C GLY A 16 -2.67 2.29 7.30
N TRP A 17 -1.78 1.89 8.22
CA TRP A 17 -0.34 1.80 7.99
C TRP A 17 0.07 0.38 7.68
N SER A 18 0.94 0.22 6.69
CA SER A 18 1.46 -1.09 6.29
C SER A 18 2.96 -1.15 6.54
N HIS A 19 3.43 -2.21 7.20
CA HIS A 19 4.86 -2.42 7.35
C HIS A 19 5.47 -2.88 6.01
N LEU A 20 6.55 -2.24 5.57
CA LEU A 20 7.10 -2.47 4.22
C LEU A 20 7.53 -3.93 3.99
N SER A 21 7.99 -4.64 5.02
CA SER A 21 8.35 -6.05 4.86
C SER A 21 7.14 -6.92 4.50
N GLN A 22 5.97 -6.64 5.10
CA GLN A 22 4.73 -7.36 4.82
C GLN A 22 4.23 -7.02 3.41
N VAL A 23 4.35 -5.75 2.98
CA VAL A 23 4.05 -5.33 1.61
C VAL A 23 4.91 -6.11 0.61
N GLY A 24 6.21 -6.20 0.86
CA GLY A 24 7.15 -6.94 0.00
C GLY A 24 6.86 -8.43 -0.06
N GLU A 25 6.50 -9.04 1.08
CA GLU A 25 6.06 -10.43 1.15
C GLU A 25 4.77 -10.68 0.37
N PHE A 26 3.75 -9.83 0.55
CA PHE A 26 2.51 -9.92 -0.20
C PHE A 26 2.78 -9.87 -1.71
N ILE A 27 3.61 -8.93 -2.17
CA ILE A 27 3.95 -8.78 -3.59
C ILE A 27 4.62 -10.05 -4.11
N ARG A 28 5.63 -10.57 -3.41
CA ARG A 28 6.36 -11.78 -3.80
C ARG A 28 5.43 -12.99 -3.93
N ASN A 29 4.44 -13.10 -3.04
CA ASN A 29 3.52 -14.25 -3.02
C ASN A 29 2.39 -14.13 -4.06
N ASN A 30 2.09 -12.92 -4.56
CA ASN A 30 0.95 -12.65 -5.44
C ASN A 30 1.35 -12.15 -6.84
N SER A 31 2.65 -12.00 -7.10
CA SER A 31 3.18 -11.44 -8.35
C SER A 31 4.61 -11.89 -8.61
N SER A 32 4.99 -11.99 -9.88
CA SER A 32 6.38 -12.12 -10.33
C SER A 32 7.16 -10.80 -10.29
N PHE A 33 6.64 -9.78 -9.59
CA PHE A 33 7.25 -8.46 -9.51
C PHE A 33 8.62 -8.50 -8.83
N SER A 34 9.59 -7.80 -9.42
CA SER A 34 10.90 -7.53 -8.84
C SER A 34 11.26 -6.07 -9.02
N ALA A 35 11.66 -5.39 -7.93
CA ALA A 35 12.08 -3.98 -7.97
C ALA A 35 13.32 -3.74 -8.86
N ILE A 36 14.16 -4.78 -9.01
CA ILE A 36 15.38 -4.76 -9.83
C ILE A 36 15.04 -4.56 -11.31
N ASN A 37 13.94 -5.14 -11.79
CA ASN A 37 13.48 -4.98 -13.18
C ASN A 37 13.13 -3.52 -13.51
N TYR A 38 12.96 -2.68 -12.49
CA TYR A 38 12.67 -1.26 -12.61
C TYR A 38 13.87 -0.37 -12.21
N GLY A 39 15.07 -0.95 -12.05
CA GLY A 39 16.30 -0.20 -11.72
C GLY A 39 16.47 0.12 -10.23
N TYR A 40 15.64 -0.42 -9.34
CA TYR A 40 15.71 -0.15 -7.91
C TYR A 40 16.37 -1.28 -7.15
N ARG A 41 17.28 -0.91 -6.23
CA ARG A 41 18.05 -1.86 -5.42
C ARG A 41 17.22 -2.50 -4.31
N THR A 42 16.20 -1.79 -3.82
CA THR A 42 15.25 -2.28 -2.81
C THR A 42 13.83 -1.81 -3.10
N LEU A 43 12.83 -2.50 -2.53
CA LEU A 43 11.45 -2.03 -2.56
C LEU A 43 11.29 -0.66 -1.87
N GLY A 44 12.06 -0.41 -0.81
CA GLY A 44 12.05 0.88 -0.10
C GLY A 44 12.49 2.04 -0.99
N ASP A 45 13.50 1.84 -1.83
CA ASP A 45 13.97 2.87 -2.76
C ASP A 45 12.93 3.18 -3.83
N LEU A 46 12.28 2.14 -4.37
CA LEU A 46 11.16 2.30 -5.28
C LEU A 46 10.01 3.08 -4.64
N ILE A 47 9.64 2.74 -3.41
CA ILE A 47 8.55 3.42 -2.68
C ILE A 47 8.86 4.90 -2.48
N ARG A 48 10.07 5.24 -2.01
CA ARG A 48 10.50 6.64 -1.81
C ARG A 48 10.46 7.42 -3.12
N THR A 49 10.96 6.84 -4.20
CA THR A 49 11.00 7.48 -5.53
C THR A 49 9.62 7.59 -6.17
N SER A 50 8.68 6.72 -5.80
CA SER A 50 7.35 6.72 -6.40
C SER A 50 6.47 7.90 -5.98
N GLU A 51 6.73 8.50 -4.82
CA GLU A 51 5.90 9.56 -4.21
C GLU A 51 4.41 9.18 -4.03
N LEU A 52 4.09 7.89 -4.10
CA LEU A 52 2.69 7.41 -4.07
C LEU A 52 2.12 7.28 -2.65
N PHE A 53 2.97 7.30 -1.64
CA PHE A 53 2.68 6.93 -0.26
C PHE A 53 3.20 7.98 0.71
N VAL A 54 2.48 8.14 1.82
CA VAL A 54 3.04 8.74 3.03
C VAL A 54 3.99 7.71 3.65
N ILE A 55 5.17 8.14 4.06
CA ILE A 55 6.22 7.29 4.63
C ILE A 55 6.48 7.73 6.06
N ASP A 56 6.49 6.77 6.98
CA ASP A 56 6.86 6.96 8.38
C ASP A 56 7.94 5.94 8.77
N MET A 57 9.08 6.45 9.23
CA MET A 57 10.22 5.64 9.64
C MET A 57 10.18 5.47 11.16
N ARG A 58 9.86 4.26 11.62
CA ARG A 58 9.74 3.91 13.04
C ARG A 58 10.97 3.16 13.54
N HIS A 59 11.01 2.92 14.86
CA HIS A 59 12.08 2.16 15.53
C HIS A 59 13.48 2.71 15.20
N GLY A 60 13.66 4.03 15.35
CA GLY A 60 14.94 4.69 15.06
C GLY A 60 15.37 4.68 13.60
N GLY A 61 14.42 4.53 12.66
CA GLY A 61 14.71 4.54 11.22
C GLY A 61 14.92 3.16 10.61
N THR A 62 14.71 2.08 11.37
CA THR A 62 14.93 0.70 10.89
C THR A 62 13.69 0.06 10.27
N ALA A 63 12.50 0.56 10.59
CA ALA A 63 11.24 0.05 10.07
C ALA A 63 10.53 1.12 9.24
N MET A 64 10.25 0.80 7.98
CA MET A 64 9.45 1.67 7.11
C MET A 64 7.99 1.26 7.16
N PHE A 65 7.12 2.22 7.47
CA PHE A 65 5.68 2.10 7.33
C PHE A 65 5.20 3.02 6.21
N ILE A 66 4.25 2.52 5.42
CA ILE A 66 3.66 3.26 4.31
C ILE A 66 2.15 3.37 4.49
N LYS A 67 1.58 4.49 4.08
CA LYS A 67 0.14 4.69 4.04
C LYS A 67 -0.27 5.30 2.72
N ASN A 68 -1.37 4.79 2.15
CA ASN A 68 -1.95 5.38 0.95
C ASN A 68 -2.61 6.73 1.33
N PRO A 69 -2.16 7.88 0.80
CA PRO A 69 -2.75 9.19 1.11
C PRO A 69 -4.16 9.35 0.51
N ARG A 70 -4.50 8.56 -0.52
CA ARG A 70 -5.87 8.56 -1.02
C ARG A 70 -6.72 7.92 0.07
N LYS A 71 -7.76 8.65 0.50
CA LYS A 71 -8.86 8.09 1.31
C LYS A 71 -9.16 6.72 0.69
N PRO A 72 -9.10 5.59 1.44
CA PRO A 72 -9.61 4.34 0.90
C PRO A 72 -10.99 4.71 0.40
N ALA A 73 -11.23 4.57 -0.90
CA ALA A 73 -12.52 4.89 -1.47
C ALA A 73 -13.49 4.19 -0.54
N ALA A 74 -14.31 4.98 0.17
CA ALA A 74 -15.20 4.47 1.18
C ALA A 74 -15.88 3.25 0.57
N ALA A 75 -16.14 2.22 1.38
CA ALA A 75 -17.06 1.17 1.02
C ALA A 75 -18.35 1.84 0.50
N THR A 76 -18.39 2.11 -0.80
CA THR A 76 -19.46 2.81 -1.48
C THR A 76 -20.19 1.70 -2.19
N HIS A 77 -20.73 0.77 -1.40
CA HIS A 77 -21.92 0.08 -1.81
C HIS A 77 -23.05 1.03 -1.41
N HIS A 78 -23.41 1.90 -2.36
CA HIS A 78 -24.56 2.78 -2.25
C HIS A 78 -25.77 1.92 -1.84
N GLN A 79 -26.30 2.19 -0.65
CA GLN A 79 -27.70 2.00 -0.36
C GLN A 79 -28.47 2.70 -1.47
N HIS A 80 -29.13 1.94 -2.34
CA HIS A 80 -30.25 2.48 -3.09
C HIS A 80 -31.47 2.26 -2.20
N GLU A 81 -31.90 3.34 -1.57
CA GLU A 81 -33.25 3.49 -1.06
C GLU A 81 -34.22 3.23 -2.21
N SER A 82 -34.90 2.09 -2.19
CA SER A 82 -36.14 1.91 -2.92
C SER A 82 -37.27 2.50 -2.07
N SER A 83 -37.34 3.83 -2.02
CA SER A 83 -38.59 4.53 -1.74
C SER A 83 -39.25 4.81 -3.09
N THR A 84 -40.21 3.97 -3.48
CA THR A 84 -41.22 4.34 -4.47
C THR A 84 -42.49 3.56 -4.17
N SER A 85 -43.46 4.31 -3.63
CA SER A 85 -44.94 4.22 -3.74
C SER A 85 -45.60 2.86 -3.56
#